data_AF-A0A7Y2DPN0-F1
#
_entry.id   AF-A0A7Y2DPN0-F1
#
_cell.length_a   1.000
_cell.length_b   1.000
_cell.length_c   1.000
_cell.angle_alpha   90.00
_cell.angle_beta   90.00
_cell.angle_gamma   90.00
#
_symmetry.space_group_name_H-M   'P 1'
#
loop_
_entity.id
_entity.type
_entity.pdbx_description
1 polymer ?
#
loop_
_entity_poly.entity_id
_entity_poly.type
_entity_poly.pdbx_seq_one_letter_code
_entity_poly.pdbx_strand_id
1 'polypeptide(L)'
;SDATEIFSESAARYLDVPGLIGKAYVRYDDGTVGAAYWWTDRNAAEARFNPGWIEGVTEKYGAAPIVEFCDTPVVVDYLTGTIRTTPPLLFRDQDRL
;
A
#
# COMPACT_ATOMS: atom_id res chain seq x y z
N SER A 1 -23.34 1.16 2.50
CA SER A 1 -22.64 1.11 1.21
C SER A 1 -21.74 -0.11 1.18
N ASP A 2 -21.56 -0.69 0.01
CA ASP A 2 -20.60 -1.78 -0.17
C ASP A 2 -19.17 -1.23 -0.03
N ALA A 3 -18.28 -2.01 0.57
CA ALA A 3 -16.85 -1.72 0.68
C ALA A 3 -16.25 -1.31 -0.68
N THR A 4 -16.62 -2.08 -1.70
CA THR A 4 -16.15 -1.95 -3.07
C THR A 4 -16.51 -0.59 -3.65
N GLU A 5 -17.73 -0.11 -3.39
CA GLU A 5 -18.22 1.18 -3.87
C GLU A 5 -17.40 2.34 -3.26
N ILE A 6 -17.27 2.37 -1.94
CA ILE A 6 -16.51 3.41 -1.22
C ILE A 6 -15.05 3.47 -1.69
N PHE A 7 -14.42 2.31 -1.88
CA PHE A 7 -13.02 2.23 -2.26
C PHE A 7 -12.79 2.65 -3.73
N SER A 8 -13.75 2.34 -4.61
CA SER A 8 -13.68 2.67 -6.04
C SER A 8 -13.65 4.18 -6.30
N GLU A 9 -14.29 4.99 -5.46
CA GLU A 9 -14.26 6.46 -5.54
C GLU A 9 -12.84 7.05 -5.57
N SER A 10 -11.89 6.38 -4.91
CA SER A 10 -10.51 6.85 -4.79
C SER A 10 -9.53 6.07 -5.67
N ALA A 11 -9.94 4.93 -6.23
CA ALA A 11 -9.04 3.98 -6.88
C ALA A 11 -8.34 4.58 -8.11
N ALA A 12 -9.07 5.30 -8.96
CA ALA A 12 -8.52 5.90 -10.17
C ALA A 12 -7.33 6.86 -9.89
N ARG A 13 -7.31 7.53 -8.73
CA ARG A 13 -6.26 8.47 -8.33
C ARG A 13 -4.89 7.81 -8.11
N TYR A 14 -4.85 6.47 -8.00
CA TYR A 14 -3.62 5.72 -7.75
C TYR A 14 -2.94 5.25 -9.04
N LEU A 15 -3.59 5.37 -10.21
CA LEU A 15 -3.00 4.96 -11.48
C LEU A 15 -1.79 5.82 -11.88
N ASP A 16 -1.78 7.09 -11.47
CA ASP A 16 -0.76 8.07 -11.86
C ASP A 16 0.27 8.34 -10.75
N VAL A 17 0.31 7.52 -9.69
CA VAL A 17 1.20 7.75 -8.54
C VAL A 17 2.60 7.21 -8.86
N PRO A 18 3.63 8.06 -8.96
CA PRO A 18 4.97 7.62 -9.33
C PRO A 18 5.54 6.58 -8.36
N GLY A 19 6.11 5.50 -8.90
CA GLY A 19 6.71 4.43 -8.12
C GLY A 19 5.72 3.48 -7.45
N LEU A 20 4.40 3.69 -7.57
CA LEU A 20 3.41 2.74 -7.09
C LEU A 20 3.30 1.56 -8.08
N ILE A 21 3.53 0.35 -7.59
CA ILE A 21 3.39 -0.90 -8.34
C ILE A 21 1.97 -1.43 -8.21
N GLY A 22 1.37 -1.30 -7.03
CA GLY A 22 0.02 -1.81 -6.79
C GLY A 22 -0.55 -1.39 -5.45
N LYS A 23 -1.87 -1.49 -5.34
CA LYS A 23 -2.62 -1.22 -4.12
C LYS A 23 -3.78 -2.19 -3.98
N ALA A 24 -3.92 -2.80 -2.81
CA ALA A 24 -5.08 -3.58 -2.43
C ALA A 24 -5.79 -2.91 -1.26
N TYR A 25 -7.12 -2.76 -1.33
CA TYR A 25 -7.92 -2.28 -0.20
C TYR A 25 -8.22 -3.44 0.74
N VAL A 26 -8.13 -3.20 2.05
CA VAL A 26 -8.27 -4.22 3.09
C VAL A 26 -9.43 -3.88 4.01
N ARG A 27 -10.18 -4.91 4.41
CA ARG A 27 -11.14 -4.85 5.51
C ARG A 27 -10.78 -5.91 6.52
N TYR A 28 -10.92 -5.56 7.79
CA TYR A 28 -10.69 -6.44 8.93
C TYR A 28 -12.03 -6.78 9.59
N ASP A 29 -12.05 -7.90 10.32
CA ASP A 29 -13.27 -8.41 10.98
C ASP A 29 -13.79 -7.47 12.09
N ASP A 30 -12.89 -6.68 12.69
CA ASP A 30 -13.22 -5.68 13.71
C ASP A 30 -13.83 -4.38 13.13
N GLY A 31 -14.02 -4.32 11.81
CA GLY A 31 -14.54 -3.16 11.09
C GLY A 31 -13.47 -2.15 10.67
N THR A 32 -12.20 -2.36 11.04
CA THR A 32 -11.09 -1.54 10.56
C THR A 32 -10.94 -1.69 9.04
N VAL A 33 -10.53 -0.61 8.38
CA VAL A 33 -10.22 -0.60 6.95
C VAL A 33 -8.79 -0.13 6.71
N GLY A 34 -8.18 -0.57 5.62
CA GLY A 34 -6.81 -0.19 5.28
C GLY A 34 -6.48 -0.42 3.81
N ALA A 35 -5.20 -0.38 3.50
CA ALA A 35 -4.69 -0.78 2.20
C ALA A 35 -3.25 -1.29 2.30
N ALA A 36 -2.93 -2.30 1.51
CA ALA A 36 -1.57 -2.74 1.24
C ALA A 36 -1.07 -2.09 -0.04
N TYR A 37 0.19 -1.64 -0.04
CA TYR A 37 0.82 -0.95 -1.16
C TYR A 37 2.14 -1.64 -1.51
N TRP A 38 2.41 -1.74 -2.81
CA TRP A 38 3.70 -2.15 -3.33
C TRP A 38 4.33 -0.96 -4.05
N TRP A 39 5.58 -0.65 -3.70
CA TRP A 39 6.33 0.49 -4.22
C TRP A 39 7.63 0.03 -4.85
N THR A 40 8.20 0.84 -5.76
CA THR A 40 9.53 0.56 -6.34
C THR A 40 10.67 0.68 -5.34
N ASP A 41 10.53 1.59 -4.38
CA ASP A 41 11.51 1.87 -3.34
C ASP A 41 10.87 2.70 -2.21
N ARG A 42 11.63 2.91 -1.13
CA ARG A 42 11.15 3.60 0.07
C ARG A 42 10.91 5.09 -0.15
N ASN A 43 11.70 5.74 -1.00
CA ASN A 43 11.53 7.18 -1.25
C ASN A 43 10.20 7.44 -1.97
N ALA A 44 9.82 6.57 -2.92
CA ALA A 44 8.52 6.65 -3.59
C ALA A 44 7.35 6.49 -2.60
N ALA A 45 7.45 5.54 -1.67
CA ALA A 45 6.45 5.33 -0.64
C ALA A 45 6.32 6.53 0.32
N GLU A 46 7.45 7.06 0.81
CA GLU A 46 7.48 8.21 1.73
C GLU A 46 7.00 9.51 1.06
N ALA A 47 7.28 9.70 -0.23
CA ALA A 47 6.74 10.84 -0.98
C ALA A 47 5.20 10.83 -1.01
N ARG A 48 4.58 9.65 -0.98
CA ARG A 48 3.12 9.51 -0.93
C ARG A 48 2.56 9.72 0.47
N PHE A 49 3.15 9.10 1.49
CA PHE A 49 2.68 9.14 2.87
C PHE A 49 3.14 10.41 3.60
N ASN A 50 2.87 11.55 2.98
CA ASN A 50 3.20 12.87 3.52
C ASN A 50 2.06 13.41 4.42
N PRO A 51 2.27 14.53 5.15
CA PRO A 51 1.27 15.08 6.06
C PRO A 51 -0.10 15.36 5.42
N GLY A 52 -0.13 15.89 4.20
CA GLY A 52 -1.40 16.17 3.51
C GLY A 52 -2.19 14.90 3.15
N TRP A 53 -1.50 13.80 2.87
CA TRP A 53 -2.16 12.50 2.70
C TRP A 53 -2.74 12.00 4.03
N ILE A 54 -1.99 12.12 5.13
CA ILE A 54 -2.44 11.73 6.48
C ILE A 54 -3.69 12.54 6.86
N GLU A 55 -3.68 13.85 6.63
CA GLU A 55 -4.83 14.74 6.87
C GLU A 55 -6.05 14.31 6.05
N GLY A 56 -5.89 14.10 4.74
CA GLY A 56 -7.02 13.69 3.88
C GLY A 56 -7.61 12.32 4.24
N VAL A 57 -6.79 11.38 4.70
CA VAL A 57 -7.28 10.09 5.21
C VAL A 57 -7.99 10.27 6.56
N THR A 58 -7.44 11.10 7.45
CA THR A 58 -8.03 11.42 8.76
C THR A 58 -9.40 12.07 8.59
N GLU A 59 -9.53 13.03 7.67
CA GLU A 59 -10.81 13.69 7.36
C GLU A 59 -11.84 12.69 6.82
N LYS A 60 -11.43 11.79 5.90
CA LYS A 60 -12.34 10.81 5.30
C LYS A 60 -12.83 9.75 6.29
N TYR A 61 -11.96 9.27 7.19
CA TYR A 61 -12.25 8.10 8.04
C TYR A 61 -12.36 8.42 9.54
N GLY A 62 -12.16 9.67 9.95
CA GLY A 62 -12.30 10.14 11.33
C GLY A 62 -11.13 9.81 12.27
N ALA A 63 -10.09 9.13 11.78
CA ALA A 63 -8.91 8.78 12.55
C ALA A 63 -7.65 8.77 11.66
N ALA A 64 -6.51 9.13 12.25
CA ALA A 64 -5.24 9.10 11.55
C ALA A 64 -4.84 7.67 11.17
N PRO A 65 -4.35 7.44 9.93
CA PRO A 65 -3.88 6.13 9.53
C PRO A 65 -2.60 5.74 10.27
N ILE A 66 -2.45 4.45 10.54
CA ILE A 66 -1.17 3.85 10.90
C ILE A 66 -0.46 3.47 9.60
N VAL A 67 0.80 3.89 9.45
CA VAL A 67 1.64 3.57 8.28
C VAL A 67 2.81 2.72 8.75
N GLU A 68 2.86 1.49 8.25
CA GLU A 68 3.95 0.53 8.50
C GLU A 68 4.67 0.21 7.19
N PHE A 69 6.00 0.07 7.27
CA PHE A 69 6.84 -0.32 6.14
C PHE A 69 7.42 -1.70 6.39
N CYS A 70 7.30 -2.60 5.42
CA CYS A 70 7.85 -3.95 5.48
C CYS A 70 8.45 -4.34 4.12
N ASP A 71 9.46 -5.22 4.13
CA ASP A 71 9.98 -5.84 2.91
C ASP A 71 9.15 -7.08 2.53
N THR A 72 9.12 -7.38 1.24
CA THR A 72 8.47 -8.59 0.69
C THR A 72 9.47 -9.41 -0.13
N PRO A 73 10.46 -10.05 0.50
CA PRO A 73 11.57 -10.71 -0.20
C PRO A 73 11.11 -11.83 -1.14
N VAL A 74 9.95 -12.44 -0.87
CA VAL A 74 9.31 -13.41 -1.74
C VAL A 74 7.83 -13.07 -1.88
N VAL A 75 7.34 -12.97 -3.11
CA VAL A 75 5.92 -12.79 -3.44
C VAL A 75 5.47 -13.94 -4.33
N VAL A 76 4.37 -14.59 -3.95
CA VAL A 76 3.73 -15.64 -4.74
C VAL A 76 2.45 -15.06 -5.34
N ASP A 77 2.32 -15.11 -6.66
CA ASP A 77 1.11 -14.74 -7.38
C ASP A 77 0.53 -15.97 -8.08
N TYR A 78 -0.51 -16.54 -7.48
CA TYR A 78 -1.19 -17.72 -8.00
C TYR A 78 -1.89 -17.45 -9.34
N LEU A 79 -2.41 -16.24 -9.55
CA LEU A 79 -3.19 -15.92 -10.76
C LEU A 79 -2.30 -15.87 -11.99
N THR A 80 -1.06 -15.39 -11.84
CA THR A 80 -0.07 -15.39 -12.92
C THR A 80 0.83 -16.63 -12.90
N GLY A 81 0.78 -17.44 -11.84
CA GLY A 81 1.68 -18.57 -11.64
C GLY A 81 3.13 -18.15 -11.43
N THR A 82 3.37 -16.95 -10.91
CA THR A 82 4.73 -16.40 -10.76
C THR A 82 5.17 -16.35 -9.31
N ILE A 83 6.48 -16.56 -9.11
CA ILE A 83 7.16 -16.29 -7.84
C ILE A 83 8.17 -15.19 -8.12
N ARG A 84 8.10 -14.11 -7.35
CA ARG A 84 9.07 -13.02 -7.39
C ARG A 84 9.96 -13.11 -6.16
N THR A 85 11.25 -13.28 -6.39
CA THR A 85 12.30 -13.29 -5.35
C THR A 85 13.22 -12.08 -5.42
N THR A 86 12.99 -11.18 -6.38
CA THR A 86 13.68 -9.89 -6.48
C THR A 86 12.69 -8.81 -6.06
N PRO A 87 12.69 -8.40 -4.79
CA PRO A 87 11.80 -7.37 -4.31
C PRO A 87 12.24 -5.98 -4.81
N PRO A 88 11.31 -5.02 -4.92
CA PRO A 88 11.69 -3.65 -4.73
C PRO A 88 12.22 -3.51 -3.30
N LEU A 89 13.50 -3.13 -3.17
CA LEU A 89 14.17 -3.02 -1.87
C LEU A 89 13.66 -1.77 -1.16
N LEU A 90 12.72 -1.92 -0.22
CA LEU A 90 12.35 -0.82 0.67
C LEU A 90 13.45 -0.59 1.71
N PHE A 91 14.07 -1.66 2.19
CA PHE A 91 15.26 -1.59 3.02
C PHE A 91 16.51 -1.90 2.20
N ARG A 92 17.50 -1.00 2.23
CA ARG A 92 18.71 -1.07 1.39
C ARG A 92 19.72 -2.13 1.84
N ASP A 93 19.61 -2.66 3.05
CA ASP A 93 20.58 -3.59 3.65
C ASP A 93 19.92 -4.94 3.95
N GLN A 94 20.06 -5.92 3.06
CA GLN A 94 19.63 -7.31 3.25
C GLN A 94 20.77 -8.26 3.68
N ASP A 95 21.81 -7.75 4.35
CA ASP A 95 22.92 -8.60 4.86
C ASP A 95 22.56 -9.40 6.12
N ARG A 96 21.28 -9.47 6.51
CA ARG A 96 20.85 -10.25 7.68
C ARG A 96 19.48 -10.90 7.50
N LEU A 97 19.51 -12.16 7.08
CA LEU A 97 18.64 -13.21 7.59
C LEU A 97 19.49 -14.44 7.93
#